data_AF-A0A6G4IWW0-F1
#
_entry.id   AF-A0A6G4IWW0-F1
#
_cell.length_a   1.000
_cell.length_b   1.000
_cell.length_c   1.000
_cell.angle_alpha   90.00
_cell.angle_beta   90.00
_cell.angle_gamma   90.00
#
_symmetry.space_group_name_H-M   'P 1'
#
loop_
_entity.id
_entity.type
_entity.pdbx_description
1 polymer ?
#
loop_
_entity_poly.entity_id
_entity_poly.type
_entity_poly.pdbx_seq_one_letter_code
_entity_poly.pdbx_strand_id
1 'polypeptide(L)'
;EMCIRDSFKNYSSDTSKTDSIVKMVATFSSVMSNRKNKPLKHYINTHNGVPLWILVNYLTLGNVSKMYSNLDDDLRLEVAKDYKRKLERDYKTRVQITPSDVDSILQQAHMFRNVCAHEERLYDYKIDRAKSRANIFANYNKIYDKEYVPTMNGSYVFDLLISLCLFLNKHDYIKLVKNMDKLISNYSHSFYTITIDDLYTKMNFPDQTKILDML
;
A
#
# COMPACT_ATOMS: atom_id res chain seq x y z
N GLU A 1 -20.07 -13.90 -1.35
CA GLU A 1 -19.15 -13.57 -0.24
C GLU A 1 -17.95 -14.50 -0.30
N MET A 2 -16.72 -13.99 -0.25
CA MET A 2 -15.52 -14.83 -0.19
C MET A 2 -15.42 -15.51 1.19
N CYS A 3 -15.63 -16.82 1.20
CA CYS A 3 -15.45 -17.68 2.36
C CYS A 3 -14.21 -18.57 2.15
N ILE A 4 -13.38 -18.73 3.19
CA ILE A 4 -12.11 -19.48 3.11
C ILE A 4 -12.34 -20.98 2.81
N ARG A 5 -13.57 -21.50 2.81
CA ARG A 5 -13.84 -22.88 2.41
C ARG A 5 -13.76 -23.10 0.89
N ASP A 6 -14.08 -22.09 0.08
CA ASP A 6 -13.91 -22.11 -1.39
C ASP A 6 -12.56 -21.50 -1.83
N SER A 7 -11.63 -21.32 -0.88
CA SER A 7 -10.42 -20.51 -1.01
C SER A 7 -9.58 -20.83 -2.24
N PHE A 8 -9.44 -22.10 -2.63
CA PHE A 8 -8.59 -22.50 -3.75
C PHE A 8 -9.12 -22.11 -5.14
N LYS A 9 -10.41 -21.79 -5.30
CA LYS A 9 -10.95 -21.38 -6.62
C LYS A 9 -10.57 -19.96 -7.02
N ASN A 10 -10.26 -19.12 -6.03
CA ASN A 10 -9.93 -17.70 -6.20
C ASN A 10 -8.41 -17.44 -6.18
N TYR A 11 -7.61 -18.51 -6.18
CA TYR A 11 -6.16 -18.44 -6.20
C TYR A 11 -5.62 -19.02 -7.50
N SER A 12 -4.48 -18.49 -7.92
CA SER A 12 -3.85 -18.85 -9.18
C SER A 12 -3.61 -20.37 -9.29
N SER A 13 -3.95 -20.93 -10.44
CA SER A 13 -3.66 -22.32 -10.81
C SER A 13 -2.20 -22.53 -11.27
N ASP A 14 -1.37 -21.47 -11.24
CA ASP A 14 0.05 -21.53 -11.57
C ASP A 14 0.80 -22.40 -10.54
N THR A 15 1.39 -23.49 -11.02
CA THR A 15 2.10 -24.46 -10.19
C THR A 15 3.27 -23.82 -9.43
N SER A 16 3.90 -22.78 -9.97
CA SER A 16 4.99 -22.04 -9.31
C SER A 16 4.55 -21.30 -8.04
N LYS A 17 3.24 -21.03 -7.90
CA LYS A 17 2.65 -20.35 -6.73
C LYS A 17 2.08 -21.34 -5.70
N THR A 18 2.06 -22.64 -5.98
CA THR A 18 1.45 -23.65 -5.08
C THR A 18 2.00 -23.57 -3.66
N ASP A 19 3.32 -23.58 -3.49
CA ASP A 19 3.97 -23.49 -2.17
C ASP A 19 3.62 -22.19 -1.44
N SER A 20 3.56 -21.10 -2.19
CA SER A 20 3.19 -19.77 -1.71
C SER A 20 1.74 -19.75 -1.21
N ILE A 21 0.83 -20.41 -1.93
CA ILE A 21 -0.59 -20.55 -1.56
C ILE A 21 -0.73 -21.42 -0.31
N VAL A 22 -0.05 -22.57 -0.26
CA VAL A 22 -0.09 -23.48 0.91
C VAL A 22 0.40 -22.77 2.18
N LYS A 23 1.52 -22.03 2.11
CA LYS A 23 2.03 -21.23 3.23
C LYS A 23 1.06 -20.15 3.68
N MET A 24 0.36 -19.51 2.74
CA MET A 24 -0.68 -18.52 3.07
C MET A 24 -1.86 -19.16 3.80
N VAL A 25 -2.35 -20.31 3.32
CA VAL A 25 -3.45 -21.05 3.96
C VAL A 25 -3.07 -21.49 5.37
N ALA A 26 -1.83 -21.94 5.58
CA ALA A 26 -1.31 -22.25 6.92
C ALA A 26 -1.28 -21.02 7.83
N THR A 27 -0.86 -19.86 7.29
CA THR A 27 -0.86 -18.58 8.02
C THR A 27 -2.26 -18.17 8.44
N PHE A 28 -3.24 -18.26 7.53
CA PHE A 28 -4.64 -17.97 7.83
C PHE A 28 -5.20 -18.93 8.87
N SER A 29 -4.89 -20.21 8.77
CA SER A 29 -5.29 -21.23 9.74
C SER A 29 -4.74 -20.93 11.14
N SER A 30 -3.47 -20.52 11.23
CA SER A 30 -2.84 -20.09 12.49
C SER A 30 -3.56 -18.89 13.11
N VAL A 31 -3.83 -17.85 12.30
CA VAL A 31 -4.57 -16.65 12.73
C VAL A 31 -5.97 -17.03 13.23
N MET A 32 -6.65 -17.94 12.53
CA MET A 32 -7.99 -18.40 12.90
C MET A 32 -8.01 -19.24 14.18
N SER A 33 -6.96 -20.04 14.41
CA SER A 33 -6.83 -20.89 15.59
C SER A 33 -6.47 -20.12 16.88
N ASN A 34 -6.09 -18.84 16.76
CA ASN A 34 -5.68 -18.03 17.90
C ASN A 34 -6.88 -17.72 18.82
N ARG A 35 -6.89 -18.38 19.99
CA ARG A 35 -8.00 -18.37 20.97
C ARG A 35 -8.31 -17.01 21.59
N LYS A 36 -7.47 -15.99 21.40
CA LYS A 36 -7.69 -14.64 21.94
C LYS A 36 -8.69 -13.82 21.10
N ASN A 37 -9.02 -14.24 19.89
CA ASN A 37 -9.85 -13.47 18.95
C ASN A 37 -11.35 -13.82 19.08
N LYS A 38 -12.03 -13.26 20.10
CA LYS A 38 -13.45 -13.56 20.41
C LYS A 38 -14.43 -13.35 19.23
N PRO A 39 -14.36 -12.25 18.44
CA PRO A 39 -15.27 -12.06 17.30
C PRO A 39 -15.06 -13.11 16.22
N LEU A 40 -13.81 -13.46 15.95
CA LEU A 40 -13.45 -14.45 14.95
C LEU A 40 -13.93 -15.86 15.35
N LYS A 41 -13.87 -16.19 16.65
CA LYS A 41 -14.45 -17.41 17.21
C LYS A 41 -15.97 -17.47 17.05
N HIS A 42 -16.69 -16.36 17.27
CA HIS A 42 -18.13 -16.32 17.07
C HIS A 42 -18.49 -16.66 15.62
N TYR A 43 -17.77 -16.09 14.65
CA TYR A 43 -18.00 -16.41 13.23
C TYR A 43 -17.64 -17.86 12.87
N ILE A 44 -16.52 -18.39 13.36
CA ILE A 44 -16.12 -19.79 13.11
C ILE A 44 -17.14 -20.79 13.69
N ASN A 45 -17.67 -20.51 14.88
CA ASN A 45 -18.57 -21.42 15.59
C ASN A 45 -20.02 -21.30 15.14
N THR A 46 -20.43 -20.14 14.64
CA THR A 46 -21.83 -19.84 14.24
C THR A 46 -22.04 -19.94 12.73
N HIS A 47 -20.98 -19.78 11.94
CA HIS A 47 -21.02 -19.81 10.47
C HIS A 47 -20.01 -20.80 9.90
N ASN A 48 -20.27 -21.30 8.69
CA ASN A 48 -19.47 -22.34 8.02
C ASN A 48 -18.15 -21.82 7.40
N GLY A 49 -17.63 -20.70 7.91
CA GLY A 49 -16.36 -20.08 7.54
C GLY A 49 -16.29 -18.59 7.88
N VAL A 50 -15.10 -18.00 7.70
CA VAL A 50 -14.82 -16.61 8.07
C VAL A 50 -14.82 -15.73 6.81
N PRO A 51 -15.68 -14.71 6.73
CA PRO A 51 -15.62 -13.70 5.68
C PRO A 51 -14.26 -12.99 5.63
N LEU A 52 -13.75 -12.73 4.43
CA LEU A 52 -12.45 -12.09 4.24
C LEU A 52 -12.34 -10.72 4.95
N TRP A 53 -13.42 -9.91 4.94
CA TRP A 53 -13.44 -8.60 5.58
C TRP A 53 -13.30 -8.67 7.11
N ILE A 54 -13.64 -9.81 7.72
CA ILE A 54 -13.37 -10.08 9.14
C ILE A 54 -11.93 -10.53 9.33
N LEU A 55 -11.47 -11.48 8.51
CA LEU A 55 -10.12 -12.03 8.59
C LEU A 55 -9.05 -10.95 8.45
N VAL A 56 -9.23 -10.00 7.53
CA VAL A 56 -8.22 -8.99 7.19
C VAL A 56 -7.80 -8.14 8.41
N ASN A 57 -8.68 -7.97 9.40
CA ASN A 57 -8.38 -7.26 10.65
C ASN A 57 -7.33 -7.94 11.53
N TYR A 58 -7.05 -9.22 11.26
CA TYR A 58 -6.07 -10.04 11.99
C TYR A 58 -4.86 -10.39 11.11
N LEU A 59 -4.80 -9.88 9.88
CA LEU A 59 -3.69 -10.08 8.97
C LEU A 59 -2.71 -8.92 9.04
N THR A 60 -1.41 -9.22 8.89
CA THR A 60 -0.40 -8.18 8.66
C THR A 60 -0.50 -7.67 7.21
N LEU A 61 0.03 -6.47 6.93
CA LEU A 61 0.15 -5.98 5.55
C LEU A 61 0.95 -6.94 4.66
N GLY A 62 1.94 -7.64 5.22
CA GLY A 62 2.69 -8.68 4.51
C GLY A 62 1.80 -9.86 4.11
N ASN A 63 0.92 -10.31 4.99
CA ASN A 63 -0.05 -11.37 4.69
C ASN A 63 -1.03 -10.93 3.59
N VAL A 64 -1.51 -9.69 3.63
CA VAL A 64 -2.41 -9.13 2.60
C VAL A 64 -1.70 -9.01 1.26
N SER A 65 -0.46 -8.51 1.24
CA SER A 65 0.39 -8.43 0.05
C SER A 65 0.59 -9.81 -0.58
N LYS A 66 0.90 -10.81 0.25
CA LYS A 66 1.05 -12.21 -0.18
C LYS A 66 -0.25 -12.79 -0.72
N MET A 67 -1.37 -12.53 -0.03
CA MET A 67 -2.70 -12.94 -0.46
C MET A 67 -3.02 -12.40 -1.86
N TYR A 68 -2.86 -11.09 -2.05
CA TYR A 68 -3.12 -10.46 -3.34
C TYR A 68 -2.27 -11.04 -4.48
N SER A 69 -0.97 -11.29 -4.23
CA SER A 69 -0.05 -11.85 -5.25
C SER A 69 -0.41 -13.27 -5.71
N ASN A 70 -1.16 -14.00 -4.89
CA ASN A 70 -1.57 -15.38 -5.11
C ASN A 70 -3.00 -15.50 -5.66
N LEU A 71 -3.77 -14.41 -5.73
CA LEU A 71 -5.05 -14.40 -6.44
C LEU A 71 -4.86 -14.75 -7.92
N ASP A 72 -5.90 -15.28 -8.56
CA ASP A 72 -5.94 -15.41 -10.00
C ASP A 72 -5.96 -14.03 -10.70
N ASP A 73 -5.56 -14.00 -11.97
CA ASP A 73 -5.36 -12.75 -12.69
C ASP A 73 -6.68 -11.99 -12.95
N ASP A 74 -7.80 -12.70 -13.07
CA ASP A 74 -9.12 -12.10 -13.25
C ASP A 74 -9.55 -11.32 -12.00
N LEU A 75 -9.42 -11.92 -10.82
CA LEU A 75 -9.69 -11.23 -9.56
C LEU A 75 -8.74 -10.07 -9.32
N ARG A 76 -7.45 -10.22 -9.64
CA ARG A 76 -6.49 -9.11 -9.52
C ARG A 76 -6.85 -7.95 -10.45
N LEU A 77 -7.35 -8.25 -11.65
CA LEU A 77 -7.84 -7.25 -12.59
C LEU A 77 -9.12 -6.56 -12.09
N GLU A 78 -10.06 -7.30 -11.49
CA GLU A 78 -11.26 -6.69 -10.88
C GLU A 78 -10.89 -5.74 -9.73
N VAL A 79 -9.96 -6.12 -8.85
CA VAL A 79 -9.44 -5.23 -7.80
C VAL A 79 -8.84 -3.94 -8.41
N ALA A 80 -8.06 -4.06 -9.48
CA ALA A 80 -7.50 -2.90 -10.16
C ALA A 80 -8.59 -2.00 -10.79
N LYS A 81 -9.62 -2.60 -11.40
CA LYS A 81 -10.78 -1.89 -11.95
C LYS A 81 -11.57 -1.15 -10.85
N ASP A 82 -11.69 -1.72 -9.66
CA ASP A 82 -12.37 -1.05 -8.54
C ASP A 82 -11.61 0.20 -8.09
N TYR A 83 -10.28 0.13 -7.96
CA TYR A 83 -9.45 1.31 -7.68
C TYR A 83 -9.56 2.35 -8.79
N LYS A 84 -9.56 1.93 -10.06
CA LYS A 84 -9.78 2.83 -11.20
C LYS A 84 -11.11 3.57 -11.08
N ARG A 85 -12.23 2.84 -10.91
CA ARG A 85 -13.58 3.44 -10.79
C ARG A 85 -13.64 4.44 -9.62
N LYS A 86 -13.05 4.07 -8.48
CA LYS A 86 -12.95 4.95 -7.31
C LYS A 86 -12.20 6.23 -7.66
N LEU A 87 -11.02 6.14 -8.27
CA LEU A 87 -10.20 7.31 -8.61
C LEU A 87 -10.87 8.22 -9.64
N GLU A 88 -11.45 7.66 -10.69
CA GLU A 88 -12.19 8.43 -11.70
C GLU A 88 -13.37 9.18 -11.05
N ARG A 89 -14.05 8.56 -10.08
CA ARG A 89 -15.11 9.22 -9.31
C ARG A 89 -14.59 10.34 -8.40
N ASP A 90 -13.50 10.08 -7.67
CA ASP A 90 -12.97 10.98 -6.63
C ASP A 90 -12.24 12.21 -7.24
N TYR A 91 -11.56 12.03 -8.38
CA TYR A 91 -10.74 13.05 -9.03
C TYR A 91 -11.30 13.59 -10.34
N LYS A 92 -12.34 12.95 -10.92
CA LYS A 92 -12.93 13.33 -12.22
C LYS A 92 -11.95 13.27 -13.40
N THR A 93 -10.90 12.48 -13.25
CA THR A 93 -9.84 12.29 -14.25
C THR A 93 -9.76 10.82 -14.64
N ARG A 94 -9.62 10.55 -15.95
CA ARG A 94 -9.42 9.18 -16.46
C ARG A 94 -8.04 8.67 -16.07
N VAL A 95 -8.01 7.52 -15.40
CA VAL A 95 -6.78 6.86 -14.95
C VAL A 95 -6.78 5.39 -15.39
N GLN A 96 -5.60 4.77 -15.39
CA GLN A 96 -5.47 3.34 -15.64
C GLN A 96 -4.77 2.70 -14.46
N ILE A 97 -5.42 1.75 -13.79
CA ILE A 97 -4.81 1.01 -12.69
C ILE A 97 -4.63 -0.43 -13.14
N THR A 98 -3.45 -0.97 -12.92
CA THR A 98 -3.08 -2.35 -13.25
C THR A 98 -2.87 -3.16 -11.97
N PRO A 99 -2.95 -4.50 -12.03
CA PRO A 99 -2.57 -5.35 -10.91
C PRO A 99 -1.15 -5.10 -10.39
N SER A 100 -0.23 -4.71 -11.29
CA SER A 100 1.16 -4.37 -10.94
C SER A 100 1.23 -3.12 -10.07
N ASP A 101 0.33 -2.14 -10.26
CA ASP A 101 0.30 -0.93 -9.43
C ASP A 101 -0.13 -1.26 -7.99
N VAL A 102 -1.11 -2.15 -7.83
CA VAL A 102 -1.57 -2.64 -6.52
C VAL A 102 -0.43 -3.41 -5.81
N ASP A 103 0.27 -4.24 -6.57
CA ASP A 103 1.47 -4.94 -6.12
C ASP A 103 2.57 -3.97 -5.62
N SER A 104 2.80 -2.88 -6.35
CA SER A 104 3.81 -1.86 -6.03
C SER A 104 3.47 -1.09 -4.75
N ILE A 105 2.21 -0.69 -4.54
CA ILE A 105 1.81 0.00 -3.30
C ILE A 105 1.82 -0.95 -2.10
N LEU A 106 1.40 -2.21 -2.27
CA LEU A 106 1.43 -3.19 -1.18
C LEU A 106 2.87 -3.49 -0.74
N GLN A 107 3.83 -3.53 -1.68
CA GLN A 107 5.25 -3.64 -1.34
C GLN A 107 5.74 -2.41 -0.57
N GLN A 108 5.47 -1.21 -1.09
CA GLN A 108 5.90 0.04 -0.45
C GLN A 108 5.31 0.16 0.96
N ALA A 109 3.98 0.04 1.10
CA ALA A 109 3.30 0.14 2.38
C ALA A 109 3.81 -0.89 3.39
N HIS A 110 4.09 -2.13 2.96
CA HIS A 110 4.66 -3.14 3.84
C HIS A 110 6.06 -2.78 4.34
N MET A 111 6.96 -2.38 3.42
CA MET A 111 8.36 -2.06 3.75
C MET A 111 8.45 -0.80 4.63
N PHE A 112 7.82 0.30 4.23
CA PHE A 112 7.84 1.55 5.00
C PHE A 112 7.16 1.40 6.37
N ARG A 113 6.06 0.63 6.47
CA ARG A 113 5.46 0.33 7.78
C ARG A 113 6.40 -0.44 8.70
N ASN A 114 7.21 -1.36 8.16
CA ASN A 114 8.17 -2.11 8.97
C ASN A 114 9.26 -1.19 9.53
N VAL A 115 9.78 -0.27 8.72
CA VAL A 115 10.74 0.77 9.17
C VAL A 115 10.16 1.58 10.33
N CYS A 116 8.91 2.05 10.20
CA CYS A 116 8.22 2.77 11.27
C CYS A 116 8.06 1.95 12.57
N ALA A 117 7.95 0.63 12.47
CA ALA A 117 7.75 -0.25 13.63
C ALA A 117 9.06 -0.65 14.33
N HIS A 118 10.19 -0.55 13.63
CA HIS A 118 11.52 -0.87 14.15
C HIS A 118 12.30 0.38 14.61
N GLU A 119 11.60 1.51 14.79
CA GLU A 119 12.17 2.81 15.20
C GLU A 119 13.35 3.28 14.32
N GLU A 120 13.32 2.90 13.05
CA GLU A 120 14.35 3.29 12.08
C GLU A 120 14.08 4.67 11.47
N ARG A 121 15.12 5.25 10.89
CA ARG A 121 15.08 6.55 10.22
C ARG A 121 14.31 6.47 8.90
N LEU A 122 13.05 6.93 8.92
CA LEU A 122 12.14 6.83 7.78
C LEU A 122 12.53 7.70 6.58
N TYR A 123 13.03 8.91 6.83
CA TYR A 123 13.08 9.96 5.83
C TYR A 123 14.14 9.78 4.74
N ASP A 124 15.17 8.97 4.97
CA ASP A 124 16.14 8.55 3.94
C ASP A 124 16.14 7.05 3.70
N TYR A 125 15.10 6.35 4.15
CA TYR A 125 14.92 4.94 3.83
C TYR A 125 14.66 4.74 2.34
N LYS A 126 15.38 3.78 1.76
CA LYS A 126 15.28 3.39 0.36
C LYS A 126 14.91 1.91 0.25
N ILE A 127 13.87 1.61 -0.53
CA ILE A 127 13.62 0.24 -0.98
C ILE A 127 14.49 -0.04 -2.20
N ASP A 128 15.53 -0.87 -2.11
CA ASP A 128 16.43 -1.14 -3.24
C ASP A 128 15.78 -1.88 -4.41
N ARG A 129 14.90 -2.84 -4.13
CA ARG A 129 14.23 -3.68 -5.14
C ARG A 129 12.75 -3.36 -5.24
N ALA A 130 12.47 -2.09 -5.50
CA ALA A 130 11.12 -1.60 -5.59
C ALA A 130 10.49 -1.93 -6.95
N LYS A 131 9.24 -2.41 -6.94
CA LYS A 131 8.46 -2.67 -8.16
C LYS A 131 8.22 -1.39 -8.96
N SER A 132 7.97 -1.51 -10.26
CA SER A 132 7.76 -0.35 -11.14
C SER A 132 6.57 0.50 -10.69
N ARG A 133 6.76 1.82 -10.76
CA ARG A 133 5.75 2.83 -10.40
C ARG A 133 5.47 3.79 -11.56
N ALA A 134 5.95 3.48 -12.77
CA ALA A 134 5.83 4.39 -13.91
C ALA A 134 4.36 4.77 -14.21
N ASN A 135 3.46 3.78 -14.18
CA ASN A 135 2.03 4.03 -14.38
C ASN A 135 1.38 4.78 -13.20
N ILE A 136 1.80 4.50 -11.95
CA ILE A 136 1.38 5.26 -10.76
C ILE A 136 1.71 6.75 -10.93
N PHE A 137 2.96 7.07 -11.29
CA PHE A 137 3.40 8.45 -11.50
C PHE A 137 2.66 9.10 -12.68
N ALA A 138 2.47 8.38 -13.79
CA ALA A 138 1.71 8.90 -14.93
C ALA A 138 0.25 9.26 -14.56
N ASN A 139 -0.41 8.47 -13.71
CA ASN A 139 -1.74 8.79 -13.22
C ASN A 139 -1.73 9.95 -12.24
N TYR A 140 -0.77 9.99 -11.31
CA TYR A 140 -0.62 11.08 -10.36
C TYR A 140 -0.44 12.43 -11.07
N ASN A 141 0.48 12.46 -12.03
CA ASN A 141 0.77 13.63 -12.87
C ASN A 141 -0.48 14.13 -13.61
N LYS A 142 -1.32 13.22 -14.11
CA LYS A 142 -2.61 13.59 -14.72
C LYS A 142 -3.62 14.17 -13.73
N ILE A 143 -3.61 13.70 -12.49
CA ILE A 143 -4.56 14.14 -11.45
C ILE A 143 -4.22 15.54 -10.94
N TYR A 144 -2.92 15.84 -10.77
CA TYR A 144 -2.44 17.08 -10.14
C TYR A 144 -1.75 18.05 -11.10
N ASP A 145 -1.72 17.75 -12.40
CA ASP A 145 -1.02 18.54 -13.40
C ASP A 145 0.47 18.75 -13.05
N LYS A 146 1.18 17.64 -12.88
CA LYS A 146 2.60 17.58 -12.47
C LYS A 146 3.43 16.81 -13.48
N GLU A 147 4.75 16.91 -13.37
CA GLU A 147 5.71 16.21 -14.24
C GLU A 147 6.75 15.42 -13.41
N TYR A 148 6.30 14.76 -12.34
CA TYR A 148 7.21 13.99 -11.50
C TYR A 148 7.61 12.67 -12.17
N VAL A 149 8.83 12.23 -11.89
CA VAL A 149 9.39 10.97 -12.38
C VAL A 149 9.66 10.02 -11.21
N PRO A 150 9.40 8.70 -11.39
CA PRO A 150 9.69 7.72 -10.35
C PRO A 150 11.19 7.61 -10.11
N THR A 151 11.57 7.34 -8.86
CA THR A 151 12.96 7.04 -8.51
C THR A 151 13.45 5.83 -9.30
N MET A 152 14.58 5.97 -9.99
CA MET A 152 15.24 4.85 -10.67
C MET A 152 15.88 3.92 -9.66
N ASN A 153 15.70 2.60 -9.82
CA ASN A 153 16.33 1.56 -8.99
C ASN A 153 16.16 1.75 -7.47
N GLY A 154 14.99 2.26 -7.06
CA GLY A 154 14.65 2.38 -5.66
C GLY A 154 13.27 2.98 -5.43
N SER A 155 12.87 3.14 -4.18
CA SER A 155 11.68 3.92 -3.80
C SER A 155 11.93 4.58 -2.46
N TYR A 156 11.66 5.88 -2.40
CA TYR A 156 11.78 6.69 -1.20
C TYR A 156 10.40 7.13 -0.71
N VAL A 157 10.38 7.94 0.36
CA VAL A 157 9.14 8.50 0.92
C VAL A 157 8.36 9.29 -0.13
N PHE A 158 9.04 10.02 -1.02
CA PHE A 158 8.37 10.72 -2.13
C PHE A 158 7.56 9.76 -3.04
N ASP A 159 8.16 8.65 -3.50
CA ASP A 159 7.45 7.63 -4.29
C ASP A 159 6.26 7.02 -3.53
N LEU A 160 6.43 6.79 -2.22
CA LEU A 160 5.37 6.28 -1.36
C LEU A 160 4.19 7.25 -1.31
N LEU A 161 4.44 8.54 -1.13
CA LEU A 161 3.39 9.55 -1.05
C LEU A 161 2.62 9.65 -2.37
N ILE A 162 3.33 9.66 -3.50
CA ILE A 162 2.70 9.59 -4.83
C ILE A 162 1.85 8.33 -4.97
N SER A 163 2.37 7.18 -4.54
CA SER A 163 1.62 5.92 -4.61
C SER A 163 0.38 5.95 -3.73
N LEU A 164 0.50 6.43 -2.47
CA LEU A 164 -0.61 6.51 -1.53
C LEU A 164 -1.76 7.40 -2.02
N CYS A 165 -1.47 8.42 -2.85
CA CYS A 165 -2.49 9.23 -3.47
C CYS A 165 -3.53 8.43 -4.27
N LEU A 166 -3.09 7.37 -4.96
CA LEU A 166 -3.95 6.55 -5.81
C LEU A 166 -4.75 5.51 -5.00
N PHE A 167 -4.27 5.13 -3.82
CA PHE A 167 -4.82 4.01 -3.06
C PHE A 167 -5.54 4.42 -1.77
N LEU A 168 -5.37 5.65 -1.30
CA LEU A 168 -6.15 6.24 -0.21
C LEU A 168 -7.40 6.95 -0.74
N ASN A 169 -8.34 7.25 0.16
CA ASN A 169 -9.40 8.20 -0.17
C ASN A 169 -8.80 9.59 -0.31
N LYS A 170 -9.36 10.42 -1.22
CA LYS A 170 -8.87 11.78 -1.47
C LYS A 170 -8.75 12.60 -0.18
N HIS A 171 -9.74 12.53 0.70
CA HIS A 171 -9.72 13.19 2.01
C HIS A 171 -8.54 12.72 2.88
N ASP A 172 -8.30 11.40 2.95
CA ASP A 172 -7.26 10.83 3.80
C ASP A 172 -5.87 11.16 3.26
N TYR A 173 -5.70 11.19 1.93
CA TYR A 173 -4.48 11.66 1.29
C TYR A 173 -4.20 13.15 1.59
N ILE A 174 -5.19 14.02 1.42
CA ILE A 174 -5.05 15.45 1.77
C ILE A 174 -4.68 15.62 3.25
N LYS A 175 -5.33 14.84 4.13
CA LYS A 175 -5.05 14.86 5.57
C LYS A 175 -3.62 14.37 5.88
N LEU A 176 -3.15 13.32 5.20
CA LEU A 176 -1.79 12.82 5.32
C LEU A 176 -0.77 13.91 4.97
N VAL A 177 -0.90 14.51 3.78
CA VAL A 177 0.01 15.56 3.30
C VAL A 177 0.05 16.75 4.27
N LYS A 178 -1.11 17.26 4.69
CA LYS A 178 -1.19 18.38 5.65
C LYS A 178 -0.61 18.03 7.03
N ASN A 179 -0.81 16.81 7.50
CA ASN A 179 -0.25 16.38 8.78
C ASN A 179 1.28 16.27 8.71
N MET A 180 1.82 15.77 7.60
CA MET A 180 3.27 15.70 7.40
C MET A 180 3.89 17.09 7.27
N ASP A 181 3.26 18.00 6.53
CA ASP A 181 3.67 19.41 6.45
C ASP A 181 3.74 20.07 7.85
N LYS A 182 2.69 19.87 8.65
CA LYS A 182 2.63 20.35 10.02
C LYS A 182 3.74 19.75 10.89
N LEU A 183 4.01 18.44 10.76
CA LEU A 183 5.09 17.79 11.49
C LEU A 183 6.45 18.36 11.10
N ILE A 184 6.75 18.47 9.81
CA ILE A 184 8.01 19.04 9.31
C ILE A 184 8.17 20.48 9.82
N SER A 185 7.12 21.29 9.73
CA SER A 185 7.12 22.68 10.21
C SER A 185 7.34 22.78 11.71
N ASN A 186 6.70 21.92 12.52
CA ASN A 186 6.87 21.93 13.97
C ASN A 186 8.31 21.59 14.41
N TYR A 187 8.96 20.67 13.71
CA TYR A 187 10.33 20.25 14.03
C TYR A 187 11.42 21.07 13.31
N SER A 188 11.04 21.96 12.40
CA SER A 188 11.99 22.80 11.64
C SER A 188 12.98 23.54 12.53
N HIS A 189 12.52 24.13 13.63
CA HIS A 189 13.34 24.89 14.58
C HIS A 189 14.23 23.99 15.46
N SER A 190 13.99 22.68 15.46
CA SER A 190 14.78 21.70 16.23
C SER A 190 15.95 21.14 15.42
N PHE A 191 16.06 21.45 14.13
CA PHE A 191 17.16 20.98 13.29
C PHE A 191 18.36 21.94 13.37
N TYR A 192 19.43 21.49 14.02
CA TYR A 192 20.69 22.24 14.12
C TYR A 192 21.76 21.79 13.11
N THR A 193 21.63 20.57 12.57
CA THR A 193 22.67 19.91 11.75
C THR A 193 22.27 19.79 10.27
N ILE A 194 20.97 19.79 9.96
CA ILE A 194 20.44 19.70 8.60
C ILE A 194 19.38 20.77 8.41
N THR A 195 19.23 21.28 7.20
CA THR A 195 18.12 22.18 6.84
C THR A 195 16.86 21.37 6.51
N ILE A 196 15.72 22.05 6.42
CA ILE A 196 14.49 21.42 5.90
C ILE A 196 14.68 20.99 4.44
N ASP A 197 15.43 21.76 3.66
CA ASP A 197 15.70 21.42 2.27
C ASP A 197 16.54 20.14 2.17
N ASP A 198 17.54 19.96 3.05
CA ASP A 198 18.29 18.70 3.15
C ASP A 198 17.39 17.51 3.51
N LEU A 199 16.37 17.72 4.34
CA LEU A 199 15.38 16.70 4.67
C LEU A 199 14.57 16.31 3.43
N TYR A 200 14.10 17.27 2.64
CA TYR A 200 13.38 17.02 1.39
C TYR A 200 14.24 16.29 0.37
N THR A 201 15.50 16.70 0.18
CA THR A 201 16.47 16.01 -0.68
C THR A 201 16.66 14.56 -0.24
N LYS A 202 16.78 14.30 1.06
CA LYS A 202 16.90 12.94 1.61
C LYS A 202 15.65 12.08 1.40
N MET A 203 14.46 12.70 1.43
CA MET A 203 13.18 12.04 1.10
C MET A 203 13.00 11.82 -0.41
N ASN A 204 13.96 12.27 -1.22
CA ASN A 204 13.97 12.24 -2.67
C ASN A 204 12.86 13.08 -3.33
N PHE A 205 12.52 14.22 -2.71
CA PHE A 205 11.67 15.23 -3.34
C PHE A 205 12.43 15.94 -4.47
N PRO A 206 11.74 16.33 -5.56
CA PRO A 206 12.34 17.17 -6.59
C PRO A 206 12.78 18.53 -6.02
N ASP A 207 13.75 19.16 -6.68
CA ASP A 207 14.28 20.46 -6.27
C ASP A 207 13.15 21.48 -6.10
N GLN A 208 13.24 22.26 -5.02
CA GLN A 208 12.28 23.31 -4.65
C GLN A 208 10.83 22.82 -4.40
N THR A 209 10.59 21.51 -4.39
CA THR A 209 9.28 20.92 -4.11
C THR A 209 9.14 20.63 -2.61
N LYS A 210 8.12 21.21 -1.99
CA LYS A 210 7.73 20.93 -0.60
C LYS A 210 6.58 19.93 -0.58
N ILE A 211 6.34 19.34 0.59
CA ILE A 211 5.27 18.33 0.72
C ILE A 211 3.89 18.88 0.42
N LEU A 212 3.63 20.17 0.69
CA LEU A 212 2.35 20.79 0.40
C LEU A 212 2.09 20.96 -1.11
N ASP A 213 3.16 21.00 -1.94
CA ASP A 213 3.06 21.10 -3.40
C ASP A 213 2.58 19.78 -4.05
N MET A 214 2.38 18.73 -3.25
CA MET A 214 1.79 17.46 -3.65
C MET A 214 0.25 17.47 -3.73
N LEU A 215 -0.40 18.58 -3.37
CA LEU A 215 -1.85 18.79 -3.50
C LEU A 215 -2.18 19.70 -4.67
#